data_AF-A0A444B280-F1
#
_entry.id   AF-A0A444B280-F1
#
_cell.length_a   1.000
_cell.length_b   1.000
_cell.length_c   1.000
_cell.angle_alpha   90.00
_cell.angle_beta   90.00
_cell.angle_gamma   90.00
#
_symmetry.space_group_name_H-M   'P 1'
#
loop_
_entity.id
_entity.type
_entity.pdbx_description
1 polymer ?
#
loop_
_entity_poly.entity_id
_entity_poly.type
_entity_poly.pdbx_seq_one_letter_code
_entity_poly.pdbx_strand_id
1 'polypeptide(L)'
;MSEREDLDTDLTSYSLDDEDQLQPGDSLMGSGTADEDPLDAGYSPPDSARGSYAHGVTAAEQREGESIDQRLKQEEPDTTWEVDEPGRRGDDRIGGDDPDAIAAEDDWIGDSEVGDARAGRLVSPDEGAHDDTDDQAWGRDVGVDGGAASAEEAAVHIIGSGEDDA
;
A
#
# COMPACT_ATOMS: atom_id res chain seq x y z
N MET A 1 12.55 42.95 -39.04
CA MET A 1 11.23 43.49 -38.65
C MET A 1 10.43 42.23 -38.35
N SER A 2 10.14 41.91 -37.09
CA SER A 2 9.21 40.82 -36.79
C SER A 2 7.82 41.32 -37.13
N GLU A 3 7.13 40.63 -38.02
CA GLU A 3 5.69 40.76 -38.19
C GLU A 3 5.04 40.24 -36.89
N ARG A 4 4.28 41.10 -36.19
CA ARG A 4 3.41 40.63 -35.09
C ARG A 4 2.23 39.89 -35.72
N GLU A 5 2.07 38.63 -35.37
CA GLU A 5 0.94 37.81 -35.80
C GLU A 5 -0.14 37.90 -34.72
N ASP A 6 -1.04 38.88 -34.86
CA ASP A 6 -2.18 39.07 -33.97
C ASP A 6 -3.45 38.44 -34.58
N LEU A 7 -4.14 37.59 -33.82
CA LEU A 7 -5.44 37.02 -34.13
C LEU A 7 -6.55 37.96 -33.61
N ASP A 8 -7.06 38.81 -34.49
CA ASP A 8 -8.16 39.74 -34.18
C ASP A 8 -9.53 39.07 -34.41
N THR A 9 -10.35 39.05 -33.36
CA THR A 9 -11.76 38.64 -33.41
C THR A 9 -12.66 39.85 -33.10
N ASP A 10 -13.93 39.81 -33.54
CA ASP A 10 -14.88 40.94 -33.44
C ASP A 10 -15.07 41.51 -32.01
N LEU A 11 -14.63 40.78 -30.97
CA LEU A 11 -14.68 41.20 -29.56
C LEU A 11 -13.31 41.36 -28.88
N THR A 12 -12.23 40.81 -29.44
CA THR A 12 -10.91 40.80 -28.77
C THR A 12 -9.78 40.49 -29.75
N SER A 13 -8.60 41.07 -29.51
CA SER A 13 -7.33 40.73 -30.19
C SER A 13 -6.49 39.80 -29.31
N TYR A 14 -5.99 38.70 -29.87
CA TYR A 14 -5.06 37.78 -29.22
C TYR A 14 -3.71 37.81 -29.95
N SER A 15 -2.59 38.01 -29.26
CA SER A 15 -1.26 37.78 -29.83
C SER A 15 -1.05 36.27 -30.04
N LEU A 16 -0.59 35.85 -31.22
CA LEU A 16 -0.14 34.47 -31.48
C LEU A 16 1.37 34.29 -31.28
N ASP A 17 2.05 35.35 -30.86
CA ASP A 17 3.47 35.36 -30.59
C ASP A 17 3.77 34.61 -29.29
N ASP A 18 4.68 33.63 -29.34
CA ASP A 18 5.06 32.81 -28.19
C ASP A 18 5.75 33.60 -27.06
N GLU A 19 6.11 34.87 -27.30
CA GLU A 19 6.81 35.72 -26.33
C GLU A 19 5.85 36.43 -25.36
N ASP A 20 4.54 36.41 -25.61
CA ASP A 20 3.55 37.05 -24.74
C ASP A 20 3.08 36.09 -23.63
N GLN A 21 3.07 36.59 -22.38
CA GLN A 21 2.62 35.78 -21.24
C GLN A 21 1.10 35.76 -21.18
N LEU A 22 0.52 34.58 -20.97
CA LEU A 22 -0.93 34.43 -20.79
C LEU A 22 -1.39 35.26 -19.60
N GLN A 23 -2.39 36.11 -19.81
CA GLN A 23 -2.94 36.93 -18.74
C GLN A 23 -3.73 36.04 -17.76
N PRO A 24 -3.88 36.44 -16.48
CA PRO A 24 -4.69 35.71 -15.51
C PRO A 24 -6.13 35.47 -15.96
N GLY A 25 -6.69 36.41 -16.74
CA GLY A 25 -8.01 36.28 -17.36
C GLY A 25 -8.11 35.16 -18.41
N ASP A 26 -7.00 34.82 -19.07
CA ASP A 26 -6.94 33.78 -20.11
C ASP A 26 -6.60 32.41 -19.53
N SER A 27 -5.70 32.36 -18.55
CA SER A 27 -5.29 31.10 -17.89
C SER A 27 -6.22 30.68 -16.76
N LEU A 28 -7.07 31.58 -16.24
CA LEU A 28 -7.82 31.41 -14.98
C LEU A 28 -6.93 30.99 -13.80
N MET A 29 -5.61 31.20 -13.91
CA MET A 29 -4.64 30.94 -12.86
C MET A 29 -4.32 32.27 -12.18
N GLY A 30 -4.50 32.34 -10.86
CA GLY A 30 -4.22 33.54 -10.07
C GLY A 30 -5.10 33.69 -8.83
N SER A 31 -4.84 34.73 -8.04
CA SER A 31 -5.63 35.06 -6.83
C SER A 31 -7.04 35.58 -7.16
N GLY A 32 -7.33 35.88 -8.42
CA GLY A 32 -8.61 36.42 -8.89
C GLY A 32 -8.73 37.95 -8.82
N THR A 33 -7.65 38.66 -8.52
CA THR A 33 -7.61 40.12 -8.68
C THR A 33 -7.28 40.47 -10.14
N ALA A 34 -8.02 41.40 -10.73
CA ALA A 34 -7.87 41.76 -12.14
C ALA A 34 -6.66 42.66 -12.40
N ASP A 35 -5.95 43.07 -11.35
CA ASP A 35 -4.87 44.07 -11.38
C ASP A 35 -3.49 43.49 -11.04
N GLU A 36 -3.36 42.18 -10.80
CA GLU A 36 -2.06 41.54 -10.59
C GLU A 36 -1.41 41.20 -11.93
N ASP A 37 -0.41 42.00 -12.32
CA ASP A 37 0.50 41.66 -13.43
C ASP A 37 1.22 40.34 -13.08
N PRO A 38 1.15 39.28 -13.91
CA PRO A 38 1.89 38.05 -13.66
C PRO A 38 3.41 38.28 -13.55
N LEU A 39 3.93 39.39 -14.08
CA LEU A 39 5.33 39.81 -13.94
C LEU A 39 5.66 40.45 -12.58
N ASP A 40 4.66 40.94 -11.84
CA ASP A 40 4.82 41.49 -10.49
C ASP A 40 4.79 40.40 -9.40
N ALA A 41 4.30 39.20 -9.72
CA ALA A 41 4.32 38.06 -8.82
C ALA A 41 5.76 37.54 -8.62
N GLY A 42 6.41 38.01 -7.56
CA GLY A 42 7.72 37.49 -7.16
C GLY A 42 7.67 36.00 -6.79
N TYR A 43 8.59 35.21 -7.34
CA TYR A 43 8.78 33.82 -6.90
C TYR A 43 9.47 33.80 -5.53
N SER A 44 8.78 33.27 -4.51
CA SER A 44 9.40 32.99 -3.21
C SER A 44 9.93 31.55 -3.21
N PRO A 45 11.26 31.34 -3.24
CA PRO A 45 11.81 29.99 -3.10
C PRO A 45 11.46 29.41 -1.72
N PRO A 46 11.48 28.09 -1.56
CA PRO A 46 11.26 27.47 -0.26
C PRO A 46 12.28 27.95 0.77
N ASP A 47 11.82 28.16 2.01
CA ASP A 47 12.66 28.64 3.13
C ASP A 47 13.80 27.69 3.51
N SER A 48 13.74 26.45 3.03
CA SER A 48 14.76 25.42 3.27
C SER A 48 15.01 24.59 2.02
N ALA A 49 16.23 24.06 1.94
CA ALA A 49 16.61 23.19 0.83
C ALA A 49 15.91 21.83 0.99
N ARG A 50 14.96 21.54 0.10
CA ARG A 50 14.18 20.30 0.12
C ARG A 50 14.90 19.24 -0.70
N GLY A 51 15.24 18.12 -0.07
CA GLY A 51 15.79 16.93 -0.74
C GLY A 51 17.21 17.08 -1.31
N SER A 52 17.76 18.28 -1.43
CA SER A 52 19.12 18.51 -1.95
C SER A 52 20.23 17.98 -1.03
N TYR A 53 19.92 17.81 0.25
CA TYR A 53 20.81 17.19 1.25
C TYR A 53 20.40 15.76 1.59
N ALA A 54 19.41 15.19 0.90
CA ALA A 54 19.00 13.81 1.12
C ALA A 54 20.01 12.84 0.53
N HIS A 55 20.05 11.62 1.06
CA HIS A 55 20.90 10.56 0.50
C HIS A 55 20.43 10.19 -0.92
N GLY A 56 21.37 9.90 -1.82
CA GLY A 56 21.05 9.46 -3.20
C GLY A 56 20.99 10.59 -4.23
N VAL A 57 21.43 11.80 -3.88
CA VAL A 57 21.58 12.91 -4.83
C VAL A 57 22.87 12.81 -5.65
N THR A 58 23.87 12.06 -5.18
CA THR A 58 25.11 11.80 -5.93
C THR A 58 25.12 10.41 -6.56
N ALA A 59 25.85 10.26 -7.67
CA ALA A 59 26.01 8.98 -8.36
C ALA A 59 26.71 7.89 -7.52
N ALA A 60 27.50 8.30 -6.52
CA ALA A 60 28.14 7.39 -5.58
C ALA A 60 27.11 6.81 -4.59
N GLU A 61 26.31 7.68 -3.97
CA GLU A 61 25.26 7.29 -3.01
C GLU A 61 24.19 6.40 -3.65
N GLN A 62 23.79 6.68 -4.90
CA GLN A 62 22.84 5.82 -5.62
C GLN A 62 23.38 4.40 -5.87
N ARG A 63 24.71 4.26 -6.02
CA ARG A 63 25.35 2.95 -6.22
C ARG A 63 25.45 2.18 -4.91
N GLU A 64 25.81 2.86 -3.83
CA GLU A 64 25.96 2.25 -2.52
C GLU A 64 24.60 1.89 -1.90
N GLY A 65 23.57 2.70 -2.18
CA GLY A 65 22.25 2.55 -1.60
C GLY A 65 22.21 3.03 -0.15
N GLU A 66 21.01 3.14 0.40
CA GLU A 66 20.80 3.64 1.75
C GLU A 66 20.53 2.48 2.73
N SER A 67 21.11 2.54 3.93
CA SER A 67 20.80 1.60 5.01
C SER A 67 19.47 1.94 5.70
N ILE A 68 18.87 0.94 6.36
CA ILE A 68 17.63 1.16 7.14
C ILE A 68 17.85 2.21 8.25
N ASP A 69 19.00 2.20 8.92
CA ASP A 69 19.32 3.18 9.96
C ASP A 69 19.43 4.61 9.43
N GLN A 70 19.88 4.77 8.18
CA GLN A 70 19.91 6.07 7.52
C GLN A 70 18.49 6.54 7.18
N ARG A 71 17.64 5.65 6.66
CA ARG A 71 16.24 5.96 6.35
C ARG A 71 15.45 6.37 7.59
N LEU A 72 15.68 5.69 8.71
CA LEU A 72 15.03 5.99 9.98
C LEU A 72 15.38 7.40 10.50
N LYS A 73 16.58 7.92 10.20
CA LYS A 73 16.96 9.29 10.59
C LYS A 73 16.29 10.37 9.74
N GLN A 74 15.79 10.01 8.56
CA GLN A 74 15.09 10.92 7.66
C GLN A 74 13.57 10.92 7.90
N GLU A 75 13.05 9.94 8.64
CA GLU A 75 11.64 9.83 8.98
C GLU A 75 11.23 10.95 9.95
N GLU A 76 10.19 11.71 9.59
CA GLU A 76 9.50 12.60 10.53
C GLU A 76 8.29 11.86 11.10
N PRO A 77 8.11 11.84 12.44
CA PRO A 77 6.92 11.26 13.05
C PRO A 77 5.66 11.92 12.53
N ASP A 78 4.64 11.12 12.19
CA ASP A 78 3.34 11.65 11.83
C ASP A 78 2.76 12.44 13.01
N THR A 79 2.35 13.67 12.75
CA THR A 79 1.83 14.61 13.75
C THR A 79 0.33 14.44 14.01
N THR A 80 -0.37 13.66 13.18
CA THR A 80 -1.79 13.36 13.35
C THR A 80 -2.05 12.27 14.40
N TRP A 81 -1.00 11.57 14.82
CA TRP A 81 -1.00 10.51 15.83
C TRP A 81 -0.91 11.07 17.27
N GLU A 82 -1.77 12.00 17.68
CA GLU A 82 -1.82 12.40 19.09
C GLU A 82 -2.19 11.18 19.97
N VAL A 83 -1.20 10.70 20.74
CA VAL A 83 -1.20 9.46 21.55
C VAL A 83 -2.11 9.55 22.80
N ASP A 84 -2.78 10.67 23.02
CA ASP A 84 -3.49 10.99 24.26
C ASP A 84 -5.03 11.02 24.13
N GLU A 85 -5.62 10.21 23.25
CA GLU A 85 -7.03 9.82 23.42
C GLU A 85 -7.11 8.50 24.20
N PRO A 86 -7.35 8.53 25.53
CA PRO A 86 -7.55 7.33 26.32
C PRO A 86 -8.86 6.66 25.87
N GLY A 87 -8.73 5.74 24.91
CA GLY A 87 -9.84 5.03 24.25
C GLY A 87 -9.45 4.37 22.93
N ARG A 88 -8.42 4.88 22.22
CA ARG A 88 -7.89 4.27 20.98
C ARG A 88 -6.98 3.06 21.19
N ARG A 89 -6.49 2.87 22.42
CA ARG A 89 -5.80 1.64 22.84
C ARG A 89 -6.77 0.88 23.74
N GLY A 90 -7.82 0.27 23.17
CA GLY A 90 -8.85 -0.32 24.01
C GLY A 90 -10.11 -0.89 23.37
N ASP A 91 -10.15 -1.10 22.07
CA ASP A 91 -11.10 -2.06 21.51
C ASP A 91 -10.25 -2.87 20.54
N ASP A 92 -10.15 -4.18 20.77
CA ASP A 92 -9.21 -5.10 20.11
C ASP A 92 -9.57 -5.22 18.62
N ARG A 93 -9.46 -4.15 17.83
CA ARG A 93 -9.80 -4.15 16.41
C ARG A 93 -8.64 -4.66 15.59
N ILE A 94 -8.90 -5.65 14.76
CA ILE A 94 -7.96 -6.13 13.76
C ILE A 94 -7.99 -5.13 12.59
N GLY A 95 -6.81 -4.64 12.18
CA GLY A 95 -6.68 -3.59 11.14
C GLY A 95 -6.47 -2.17 11.67
N GLY A 96 -6.42 -1.96 12.99
CA GLY A 96 -6.07 -0.65 13.56
C GLY A 96 -7.08 0.45 13.21
N ASP A 97 -6.63 1.49 12.50
CA ASP A 97 -7.43 2.67 12.15
C ASP A 97 -8.05 2.61 10.75
N ASP A 98 -7.88 1.49 10.04
CA ASP A 98 -8.48 1.30 8.72
C ASP A 98 -10.02 1.41 8.80
N PRO A 99 -10.68 2.04 7.81
CA PRO A 99 -12.13 2.24 7.83
C PRO A 99 -12.93 0.93 7.79
N ASP A 100 -12.28 -0.16 7.38
CA ASP A 100 -12.77 -1.53 7.36
C ASP A 100 -12.24 -2.39 8.54
N ALA A 101 -11.59 -1.79 9.53
CA ALA A 101 -11.19 -2.49 10.75
C ALA A 101 -12.43 -3.00 11.54
N ILE A 102 -12.39 -4.28 11.92
CA ILE A 102 -13.45 -4.98 12.65
C ILE A 102 -12.96 -5.36 14.05
N ALA A 103 -13.89 -5.65 14.98
CA ALA A 103 -13.51 -6.16 16.29
C ALA A 103 -12.85 -7.55 16.14
N ALA A 104 -11.85 -7.88 16.96
CA ALA A 104 -11.17 -9.18 16.91
C ALA A 104 -12.14 -10.34 17.20
N GLU A 105 -13.21 -10.11 17.97
CA GLU A 105 -14.26 -11.10 18.19
C GLU A 105 -15.15 -11.35 16.95
N ASP A 106 -15.21 -10.37 16.04
CA ASP A 106 -15.93 -10.45 14.77
C ASP A 106 -15.02 -10.88 13.61
N ASP A 107 -13.71 -11.04 13.86
CA ASP A 107 -12.76 -11.51 12.88
C ASP A 107 -12.77 -13.05 12.83
N TRP A 108 -12.49 -13.59 11.64
CA TRP A 108 -12.33 -15.02 11.42
C TRP A 108 -11.05 -15.56 12.11
N ILE A 109 -10.19 -14.68 12.60
CA ILE A 109 -9.00 -15.05 13.39
C ILE A 109 -9.44 -15.60 14.75
N GLY A 110 -9.61 -16.93 14.81
CA GLY A 110 -9.90 -17.66 16.04
C GLY A 110 -11.24 -18.41 16.03
N ASP A 111 -11.97 -18.44 14.92
CA ASP A 111 -13.02 -19.44 14.79
C ASP A 111 -12.43 -20.84 14.62
N SER A 112 -13.21 -21.84 15.04
CA SER A 112 -12.84 -23.23 14.89
C SER A 112 -12.95 -23.72 13.44
N GLU A 113 -13.12 -22.85 12.45
CA GLU A 113 -13.23 -23.22 11.04
C GLU A 113 -11.85 -23.31 10.37
N VAL A 114 -10.79 -22.86 11.05
CA VAL A 114 -9.39 -23.15 10.69
C VAL A 114 -8.76 -24.07 11.74
N GLY A 115 -8.11 -25.13 11.28
CA GLY A 115 -7.42 -26.09 12.15
C GLY A 115 -6.01 -25.65 12.53
N ASP A 116 -5.61 -25.84 13.79
CA ASP A 116 -4.22 -25.59 14.23
C ASP A 116 -3.23 -26.67 13.77
N ALA A 117 -3.75 -27.86 13.44
CA ALA A 117 -2.96 -28.98 12.97
C ALA A 117 -3.01 -29.09 11.45
N ARG A 118 -1.85 -29.01 10.82
CA ARG A 118 -1.69 -29.27 9.39
C ARG A 118 -2.03 -30.74 9.07
N ALA A 119 -2.76 -30.97 7.97
CA ALA A 119 -3.00 -32.31 7.47
C ALA A 119 -1.72 -32.94 6.88
N GLY A 120 -1.54 -34.25 7.09
CA GLY A 120 -0.44 -35.01 6.50
C GLY A 120 -0.85 -35.82 5.26
N ARG A 121 0.03 -36.73 4.85
CA ARG A 121 -0.20 -37.62 3.70
C ARG A 121 -1.23 -38.68 4.06
N LEU A 122 -2.25 -38.85 3.22
CA LEU A 122 -3.22 -39.93 3.34
C LEU A 122 -2.76 -41.18 2.59
N VAL A 123 -2.83 -42.34 3.25
CA VAL A 123 -2.49 -43.63 2.67
C VAL A 123 -3.68 -44.57 2.80
N SER A 124 -4.08 -45.17 1.68
CA SER A 124 -5.16 -46.18 1.65
C SER A 124 -4.74 -47.47 2.36
N PRO A 125 -5.69 -48.30 2.83
CA PRO A 125 -5.38 -49.54 3.54
C PRO A 125 -4.50 -50.52 2.75
N ASP A 126 -4.63 -50.54 1.43
CA ASP A 126 -3.88 -51.33 0.46
C ASP A 126 -2.52 -50.72 0.07
N GLU A 127 -2.15 -49.60 0.70
CA GLU A 127 -0.90 -48.85 0.49
C GLU A 127 -0.72 -48.33 -0.95
N GLY A 128 -1.76 -48.38 -1.79
CA GLY A 128 -1.71 -48.02 -3.20
C GLY A 128 -0.95 -49.03 -4.08
N ALA A 129 -0.65 -50.22 -3.55
CA ALA A 129 0.16 -51.24 -4.20
C ALA A 129 -0.52 -52.62 -4.27
N HIS A 130 -1.62 -52.82 -3.54
CA HIS A 130 -2.36 -54.08 -3.46
C HIS A 130 -3.74 -53.97 -4.13
N ASP A 131 -4.40 -55.10 -4.33
CA ASP A 131 -5.79 -55.10 -4.80
C ASP A 131 -6.69 -54.44 -3.74
N ASP A 132 -7.49 -53.46 -4.17
CA ASP A 132 -8.46 -52.79 -3.33
C ASP A 132 -9.66 -53.73 -3.08
N THR A 133 -9.88 -54.04 -1.80
CA THR A 133 -11.00 -54.89 -1.35
C THR A 133 -12.08 -54.12 -0.63
N ASP A 134 -11.86 -52.83 -0.40
CA ASP A 134 -12.73 -51.97 0.37
C ASP A 134 -13.70 -51.25 -0.58
N ASP A 135 -14.97 -51.17 -0.19
CA ASP A 135 -16.00 -50.49 -0.97
C ASP A 135 -16.04 -48.98 -0.69
N GLN A 136 -15.24 -48.51 0.27
CA GLN A 136 -15.23 -47.13 0.77
C GLN A 136 -13.88 -46.45 0.49
N ALA A 137 -13.93 -45.21 0.01
CA ALA A 137 -12.74 -44.39 -0.19
C ALA A 137 -12.35 -43.67 1.12
N TRP A 138 -11.49 -44.31 1.91
CA TRP A 138 -10.90 -43.72 3.11
C TRP A 138 -9.39 -43.96 3.15
N GLY A 139 -8.67 -43.11 3.87
CA GLY A 139 -7.22 -43.22 4.03
C GLY A 139 -6.78 -42.76 5.42
N ARG A 140 -5.65 -43.27 5.88
CA ARG A 140 -5.06 -42.89 7.16
C ARG A 140 -4.01 -41.81 6.95
N ASP A 141 -4.09 -40.74 7.73
CA ASP A 141 -3.02 -39.75 7.81
C ASP A 141 -1.79 -40.38 8.48
N VAL A 142 -0.66 -40.40 7.75
CA VAL A 142 0.64 -40.91 8.21
C VAL A 142 1.64 -39.81 8.54
N GLY A 143 1.18 -38.56 8.60
CA GLY A 143 1.97 -37.38 8.95
C GLY A 143 2.58 -36.66 7.75
N VAL A 144 3.30 -35.57 8.07
CA VAL A 144 3.96 -34.70 7.08
C VAL A 144 5.24 -35.36 6.56
N ASP A 145 5.44 -35.31 5.24
CA ASP A 145 6.60 -35.91 4.57
C ASP A 145 7.86 -35.05 4.68
N GLY A 146 8.36 -34.85 5.91
CA GLY A 146 9.71 -34.35 6.19
C GLY A 146 10.11 -32.99 5.59
N GLY A 147 9.16 -32.19 5.11
CA GLY A 147 9.40 -30.90 4.43
C GLY A 147 9.39 -30.95 2.90
N ALA A 148 9.09 -32.09 2.28
CA ALA A 148 8.96 -32.22 0.81
C ALA A 148 7.58 -31.84 0.26
N ALA A 149 6.66 -31.45 1.14
CA ALA A 149 5.30 -31.11 0.74
C ALA A 149 5.24 -29.83 -0.11
N SER A 150 4.31 -29.81 -1.07
CA SER A 150 4.07 -28.62 -1.88
C SER A 150 3.48 -27.48 -1.03
N ALA A 151 3.48 -26.26 -1.56
CA ALA A 151 2.82 -25.12 -0.92
C ALA A 151 1.32 -25.38 -0.71
N GLU A 152 0.67 -26.05 -1.66
CA GLU A 152 -0.76 -26.40 -1.59
C GLU A 152 -1.01 -27.43 -0.49
N GLU A 153 -0.17 -28.46 -0.40
CA GLU A 153 -0.24 -29.46 0.66
C GLU A 153 0.10 -28.87 2.04
N ALA A 154 0.89 -27.80 2.08
CA ALA A 154 1.19 -27.05 3.32
C ALA A 154 0.07 -26.13 3.78
N ALA A 155 -0.87 -25.81 2.91
CA ALA A 155 -2.00 -24.96 3.23
C ALA A 155 -3.17 -25.73 3.88
N VAL A 156 -3.22 -27.06 3.78
CA VAL A 156 -4.34 -27.87 4.28
C VAL A 156 -4.22 -28.15 5.78
N HIS A 157 -5.29 -27.87 6.53
CA HIS A 157 -5.37 -28.05 7.98
C HIS A 157 -6.62 -28.85 8.38
N ILE A 158 -6.54 -29.56 9.52
CA ILE A 158 -7.61 -30.40 10.05
C ILE A 158 -8.42 -29.59 11.06
N ILE A 159 -9.71 -29.40 10.76
CA ILE A 159 -10.67 -28.79 11.69
C ILE A 159 -11.08 -29.83 12.74
N GLY A 160 -10.94 -29.48 14.02
CA GLY A 160 -11.41 -30.33 15.12
C GLY A 160 -12.94 -30.44 15.11
N SER A 161 -13.46 -31.64 15.37
CA SER A 161 -14.85 -31.77 15.82
C SER A 161 -14.93 -31.13 17.21
N GLY A 162 -15.83 -30.17 17.43
CA GLY A 162 -15.93 -29.35 18.67
C GLY A 162 -16.29 -30.09 19.97
N GLU A 163 -15.77 -31.31 20.17
CA GLU A 163 -15.95 -32.17 21.34
C GLU A 163 -14.70 -32.20 22.25
N ASP A 164 -13.57 -31.63 21.82
CA ASP A 164 -12.28 -31.67 22.55
C ASP A 164 -11.94 -30.38 23.33
N ASP A 165 -12.86 -29.43 23.46
CA ASP A 165 -12.70 -28.19 24.26
C ASP A 165 -13.55 -28.19 25.55
N ALA A 166 -13.28 -29.16 26.44
CA ALA A 166 -13.86 -29.23 27.79
C ALA A 166 -12.80 -29.39 28.90
#